data_AF-A0A2V6LPE5-F1
#
_entry.id   AF-A0A2V6LPE5-F1
#
_cell.length_a   1.000
_cell.length_b   1.000
_cell.length_c   1.000
_cell.angle_alpha   90.00
_cell.angle_beta   90.00
_cell.angle_gamma   90.00
#
_symmetry.space_group_name_H-M   'P 1'
#
loop_
_entity.id
_entity.type
_entity.pdbx_description
1 polymer ?
#
loop_
_entity_poly.entity_id
_entity_poly.type
_entity_poly.pdbx_seq_one_letter_code
_entity_poly.pdbx_strand_id
1 'polypeptide(L)'
;MAEYVKQPIAGPEAFRQTGVAAVQSQAALLLLLGRQLRGDDQVLAARAVAADMPRFVEAVPPDDLAQFPVPQLRPSVDRVGVALVKTRLAERYGWTIVRRTPIPQAELSETLGDLAQTLFERSDAITAAQLMEASLRSADELTRVAAAAAYFELSTRPRRLINILLRGTRSADVLVRDVAATALARVAQEHARLRRMTRANIVRSAGEASHSALLVHGTFARGHEWWQPGGSFHSYLKSNVRSDLYSANDRFDWSGGYSDAARDLGARDLRTWAERHNLLGLDLFGHSHGANVIMQSTKFGLRAGALVLLSCPVHVPKYLPDFTRTTKVVSIRVHLDLVILADRGGQRFRHPQINENVLPIWFDHGASHNPQVWRDHNVPDML
;
A
#
# COMPACT_ATOMS: atom_id res chain seq x y z
N MET A 1 0.68 -18.31 -12.47
CA MET A 1 0.72 -16.87 -12.78
C MET A 1 -0.13 -16.16 -11.74
N ALA A 2 0.26 -14.99 -11.25
CA ALA A 2 -0.58 -14.23 -10.31
C ALA A 2 -1.84 -13.75 -11.04
N GLU A 3 -3.00 -14.06 -10.50
CA GLU A 3 -4.29 -13.63 -11.05
C GLU A 3 -4.59 -12.23 -10.53
N TYR A 4 -4.46 -11.22 -11.40
CA TYR A 4 -4.75 -9.82 -11.07
C TYR A 4 -6.23 -9.51 -11.24
N VAL A 5 -6.79 -8.77 -10.29
CA VAL A 5 -8.19 -8.33 -10.34
C VAL A 5 -8.33 -7.20 -11.35
N LYS A 6 -9.07 -7.45 -12.44
CA LYS A 6 -9.42 -6.43 -13.44
C LYS A 6 -10.81 -5.84 -13.21
N GLN A 7 -11.70 -6.63 -12.60
CA GLN A 7 -13.07 -6.26 -12.26
C GLN A 7 -13.30 -6.58 -10.78
N PRO A 8 -13.39 -5.57 -9.90
CA PRO A 8 -13.62 -5.81 -8.49
C PRO A 8 -15.07 -6.24 -8.24
N ILE A 9 -15.30 -7.02 -7.18
CA ILE A 9 -16.67 -7.35 -6.74
C ILE A 9 -17.11 -6.23 -5.81
N ALA A 10 -18.00 -5.36 -6.28
CA ALA A 10 -18.48 -4.24 -5.49
C ALA A 10 -19.52 -4.67 -4.44
N GLY A 11 -19.68 -3.82 -3.42
CA GLY A 11 -20.84 -3.91 -2.55
C GLY A 11 -20.85 -5.08 -1.56
N PRO A 12 -22.02 -5.40 -1.03
CA PRO A 12 -22.23 -6.52 -0.11
C PRO A 12 -21.87 -7.88 -0.69
N GLU A 13 -21.93 -8.02 -2.02
CA GLU A 13 -21.65 -9.28 -2.70
C GLU A 13 -20.21 -9.76 -2.50
N ALA A 14 -19.26 -8.83 -2.36
CA ALA A 14 -17.87 -9.16 -2.05
C ALA A 14 -17.74 -10.05 -0.82
N PHE A 15 -18.61 -9.86 0.18
CA PHE A 15 -18.59 -10.60 1.45
C PHE A 15 -19.36 -11.93 1.41
N ARG A 16 -20.20 -12.13 0.39
CA ARG A 16 -20.92 -13.40 0.16
C ARG A 16 -20.08 -14.41 -0.62
N GLN A 17 -19.13 -13.92 -1.41
CA GLN A 17 -18.28 -14.74 -2.27
C GLN A 17 -16.93 -15.06 -1.65
N THR A 18 -16.25 -16.02 -2.28
CA THR A 18 -14.86 -16.41 -2.00
C THR A 18 -14.04 -16.29 -3.29
N GLY A 19 -12.72 -16.38 -3.18
CA GLY A 19 -11.81 -16.22 -4.32
C GLY A 19 -11.09 -14.88 -4.35
N VAL A 20 -10.11 -14.74 -5.24
CA VAL A 20 -9.14 -13.63 -5.24
C VAL A 20 -9.83 -12.26 -5.34
N ALA A 21 -10.75 -12.09 -6.30
CA ALA A 21 -11.48 -10.84 -6.49
C ALA A 21 -12.34 -10.49 -5.26
N ALA A 22 -13.08 -11.45 -4.72
CA ALA A 22 -13.90 -11.25 -3.51
C ALA A 22 -13.03 -10.84 -2.31
N VAL A 23 -11.96 -11.57 -2.04
CA VAL A 23 -11.08 -11.35 -0.88
C VAL A 23 -10.36 -9.98 -0.97
N GLN A 24 -9.87 -9.59 -2.13
CA GLN A 24 -9.25 -8.28 -2.30
C GLN A 24 -10.28 -7.14 -2.21
N SER A 25 -11.49 -7.33 -2.76
CA SER A 25 -12.59 -6.37 -2.59
C SER A 25 -13.05 -6.22 -1.13
N GLN A 26 -13.16 -7.32 -0.38
CA GLN A 26 -13.42 -7.29 1.06
C GLN A 26 -12.35 -6.48 1.80
N ALA A 27 -11.07 -6.73 1.49
CA ALA A 27 -9.96 -6.01 2.10
C ALA A 27 -9.99 -4.52 1.78
N ALA A 28 -10.27 -4.13 0.53
CA ALA A 28 -10.43 -2.74 0.12
C ALA A 28 -11.56 -2.05 0.89
N LEU A 29 -12.75 -2.67 0.96
CA LEU A 29 -13.90 -2.14 1.71
C LEU A 29 -13.55 -1.94 3.18
N LEU A 30 -12.93 -2.93 3.82
CA LEU A 30 -12.53 -2.84 5.23
C LEU A 30 -11.54 -1.69 5.47
N LEU A 31 -10.51 -1.57 4.63
CA LEU A 31 -9.50 -0.51 4.78
C LEU A 31 -10.09 0.88 4.52
N LEU A 32 -10.96 1.04 3.51
CA LEU A 32 -11.65 2.30 3.20
C LEU A 32 -12.62 2.72 4.31
N LEU A 33 -13.39 1.77 4.87
CA LEU A 33 -14.23 2.04 6.03
C LEU A 33 -13.39 2.43 7.25
N GLY A 34 -12.27 1.75 7.48
CA GLY A 34 -11.34 2.11 8.55
C GLY A 34 -10.76 3.52 8.36
N ARG A 35 -10.46 3.89 7.11
CA ARG A 35 -9.97 5.22 6.72
C ARG A 35 -10.96 6.32 7.09
N GLN A 36 -12.25 6.11 6.80
CA GLN A 36 -13.32 7.02 7.20
C GLN A 36 -13.47 7.14 8.72
N LEU A 37 -13.49 6.01 9.44
CA LEU A 37 -13.65 5.99 10.91
C LEU A 37 -12.53 6.70 11.65
N ARG A 38 -11.33 6.77 11.07
CA ARG A 38 -10.16 7.47 11.64
C ARG A 38 -10.06 8.94 11.23
N GLY A 39 -10.85 9.36 10.24
CA GLY A 39 -10.75 10.69 9.66
C GLY A 39 -9.47 10.92 8.83
N ASP A 40 -8.91 9.85 8.25
CA ASP A 40 -7.63 9.94 7.52
C ASP A 40 -7.72 10.91 6.32
N ASP A 41 -8.89 10.99 5.67
CA ASP A 41 -9.15 11.92 4.55
C ASP A 41 -9.15 13.38 5.00
N GLN A 42 -9.79 13.68 6.13
CA GLN A 42 -9.82 15.01 6.72
C GLN A 42 -8.42 15.44 7.15
N VAL A 43 -7.62 14.53 7.71
CA VAL A 43 -6.22 14.80 8.08
C VAL A 43 -5.36 15.08 6.85
N LEU A 44 -5.50 14.28 5.78
CA LEU A 44 -4.76 14.48 4.54
C LEU A 44 -5.15 15.81 3.87
N ALA A 45 -6.45 16.09 3.77
CA ALA A 45 -6.97 17.34 3.22
C ALA A 45 -6.49 18.55 4.03
N ALA A 46 -6.55 18.50 5.36
CA ALA A 46 -6.08 19.57 6.23
C ALA A 46 -4.58 19.85 6.04
N ARG A 47 -3.75 18.80 5.91
CA ARG A 47 -2.32 18.95 5.60
C ARG A 47 -2.07 19.56 4.23
N ALA A 48 -2.84 19.15 3.22
CA ALA A 48 -2.74 19.70 1.87
C ALA A 48 -3.16 21.18 1.84
N VAL A 49 -4.24 21.56 2.54
CA VAL A 49 -4.65 22.97 2.70
C VAL A 49 -3.57 23.79 3.40
N ALA A 50 -3.02 23.29 4.51
CA ALA A 50 -1.97 23.98 5.26
C ALA A 50 -0.68 24.21 4.44
N ALA A 51 -0.50 23.45 3.36
CA ALA A 51 0.62 23.56 2.45
C ALA A 51 0.29 24.30 1.14
N ASP A 52 -0.91 24.86 1.00
CA ASP A 52 -1.43 25.45 -0.24
C ASP A 52 -1.41 24.48 -1.44
N MET A 53 -1.69 23.20 -1.16
CA MET A 53 -1.73 22.11 -2.14
C MET A 53 -3.04 21.30 -2.15
N PRO A 54 -4.22 21.84 -1.79
CA PRO A 54 -5.44 21.03 -1.63
C PRO A 54 -5.92 20.36 -2.93
N ARG A 55 -5.51 20.88 -4.10
CA ARG A 55 -5.88 20.35 -5.41
C ARG A 55 -4.95 19.26 -5.94
N PHE A 56 -3.80 19.04 -5.28
CA PHE A 56 -2.73 18.18 -5.82
C PHE A 56 -2.71 16.76 -5.25
N VAL A 57 -3.73 16.39 -4.47
CA VAL A 57 -3.85 15.06 -3.86
C VAL A 57 -5.26 14.53 -3.99
N GLU A 58 -5.36 13.25 -4.31
CA GLU A 58 -6.58 12.48 -4.09
C GLU A 58 -6.35 11.45 -2.99
N ALA A 59 -7.12 11.61 -1.93
CA ALA A 59 -7.15 10.67 -0.83
C ALA A 59 -7.66 9.29 -1.30
N VAL A 60 -8.84 9.31 -1.93
CA VAL A 60 -9.43 8.20 -2.69
C VAL A 60 -9.99 8.77 -3.99
N PRO A 61 -9.68 8.23 -5.18
CA PRO A 61 -10.07 8.82 -6.46
C PRO A 61 -11.58 8.67 -6.71
N PRO A 62 -12.32 9.72 -7.15
CA PRO A 62 -13.76 9.63 -7.38
C PRO A 62 -14.17 8.62 -8.46
N ASP A 63 -13.35 8.43 -9.48
CA ASP A 63 -13.55 7.45 -10.55
C ASP A 63 -13.38 6.01 -10.07
N ASP A 64 -12.50 5.77 -9.09
CA ASP A 64 -12.40 4.49 -8.40
C ASP A 64 -13.66 4.23 -7.57
N LEU A 65 -14.14 5.24 -6.85
CA LEU A 65 -15.38 5.13 -6.05
C LEU A 65 -16.64 4.97 -6.91
N ALA A 66 -16.64 5.48 -8.14
CA ALA A 66 -17.74 5.28 -9.08
C ALA A 66 -17.84 3.81 -9.53
N GLN A 67 -16.71 3.14 -9.71
CA GLN A 67 -16.64 1.72 -10.10
C GLN A 67 -16.69 0.78 -8.88
N PHE A 68 -16.22 1.24 -7.73
CA PHE A 68 -16.16 0.50 -6.48
C PHE A 68 -16.77 1.32 -5.34
N PRO A 69 -18.11 1.44 -5.29
CA PRO A 69 -18.78 2.28 -4.31
C PRO A 69 -18.56 1.79 -2.88
N VAL A 70 -18.29 2.73 -1.98
CA VAL A 70 -18.14 2.49 -0.55
C VAL A 70 -19.12 3.39 0.22
N PRO A 71 -19.84 2.87 1.24
CA PRO A 71 -20.76 3.66 2.03
C PRO A 71 -20.05 4.83 2.71
N GLN A 72 -20.68 6.00 2.70
CA GLN A 72 -20.20 7.19 3.39
C GLN A 72 -20.72 7.19 4.82
N LEU A 73 -19.87 6.83 5.77
CA LEU A 73 -20.25 6.66 7.16
C LEU A 73 -20.73 7.98 7.76
N ARG A 74 -21.90 7.93 8.41
CA ARG A 74 -22.41 9.09 9.16
C ARG A 74 -21.48 9.35 10.35
N PRO A 75 -21.18 10.62 10.68
CA PRO A 75 -20.42 10.97 11.87
C PRO A 75 -21.06 10.34 13.10
N SER A 76 -20.27 9.61 13.89
CA SER A 76 -20.72 9.09 15.18
C SER A 76 -20.27 10.06 16.28
N VAL A 77 -21.18 10.43 17.16
CA VAL A 77 -20.90 11.31 18.30
C VAL A 77 -20.07 10.59 19.37
N ASP A 78 -20.11 9.25 19.38
CA ASP A 78 -19.45 8.41 20.37
C ASP A 78 -18.33 7.55 19.77
N ARG A 79 -17.28 7.31 20.57
CA ARG A 79 -16.32 6.25 20.25
C ARG A 79 -17.06 4.90 20.30
N VAL A 80 -17.05 4.19 19.18
CA VAL A 80 -17.65 2.85 19.09
C VAL A 80 -16.80 1.85 19.91
N GLY A 81 -17.24 1.56 21.12
CA GLY A 81 -16.53 0.64 22.02
C GLY A 81 -16.69 -0.83 21.61
N VAL A 82 -15.59 -1.60 21.68
CA VAL A 82 -15.58 -3.05 21.35
C VAL A 82 -16.67 -3.86 22.07
N ALA A 83 -16.95 -3.54 23.33
CA ALA A 83 -17.96 -4.23 24.10
C ALA A 83 -19.34 -4.07 23.45
N LEU A 84 -19.70 -2.84 23.07
CA LEU A 84 -20.94 -2.56 22.35
C LEU A 84 -20.99 -3.30 21.01
N VAL A 85 -19.92 -3.23 20.21
CA VAL A 85 -19.83 -3.93 18.91
C VAL A 85 -20.11 -5.42 19.06
N LYS A 86 -19.45 -6.06 20.04
CA LYS A 86 -19.60 -7.50 20.30
C LYS A 86 -20.97 -7.86 20.83
N THR A 87 -21.53 -7.07 21.74
CA THR A 87 -22.88 -7.28 22.25
C THR A 87 -23.90 -7.18 21.13
N ARG A 88 -23.86 -6.12 20.31
CA ARG A 88 -24.76 -5.96 19.16
C ARG A 88 -24.60 -7.08 18.13
N LEU A 89 -23.36 -7.53 17.88
CA LEU A 89 -23.10 -8.64 16.97
C LEU A 89 -23.68 -9.96 17.52
N ALA A 90 -23.55 -10.20 18.83
CA ALA A 90 -24.12 -11.36 19.50
C ALA A 90 -25.65 -11.31 19.60
N GLU A 91 -26.25 -10.13 19.77
CA GLU A 91 -27.71 -9.95 19.75
C GLU A 91 -28.31 -10.35 18.40
N ARG A 92 -27.63 -10.04 17.29
CA ARG A 92 -28.13 -10.32 15.94
C ARG A 92 -27.81 -11.73 15.43
N TYR A 93 -26.60 -12.24 15.67
CA TYR A 93 -26.13 -13.51 15.09
C TYR A 93 -25.68 -14.55 16.13
N GLY A 94 -25.92 -14.29 17.42
CA GLY A 94 -25.53 -15.16 18.51
C GLY A 94 -24.07 -15.03 18.95
N TRP A 95 -23.79 -15.47 20.18
CA TRP A 95 -22.43 -15.44 20.75
C TRP A 95 -21.43 -16.33 20.01
N THR A 96 -21.89 -17.28 19.21
CA THR A 96 -21.05 -18.16 18.40
C THR A 96 -20.19 -17.36 17.43
N ILE A 97 -20.77 -16.41 16.69
CA ILE A 97 -20.03 -15.52 15.77
C ILE A 97 -18.98 -14.67 16.51
N VAL A 98 -19.20 -14.37 17.78
CA VAL A 98 -18.26 -13.57 18.59
C VAL A 98 -17.17 -14.41 19.25
N ARG A 99 -17.46 -15.66 19.64
CA ARG A 99 -16.56 -16.47 20.48
C ARG A 99 -15.87 -17.61 19.74
N ARG A 100 -16.53 -18.19 18.73
CA ARG A 100 -16.04 -19.38 18.02
C ARG A 100 -14.93 -19.02 17.05
N THR A 101 -13.90 -19.86 16.98
CA THR A 101 -12.87 -19.83 15.94
C THR A 101 -12.35 -21.27 15.79
N PRO A 102 -12.46 -21.90 14.60
CA PRO A 102 -12.96 -21.37 13.33
C PRO A 102 -14.51 -21.33 13.24
N ILE A 103 -15.03 -20.45 12.38
CA ILE A 103 -16.44 -20.42 11.95
C ILE A 103 -16.49 -21.06 10.55
N PRO A 104 -17.46 -21.95 10.25
CA PRO A 104 -17.67 -22.45 8.89
C PRO A 104 -17.78 -21.32 7.87
N GLN A 105 -17.10 -21.45 6.72
CA GLN A 105 -17.02 -20.36 5.73
C GLN A 105 -18.40 -19.90 5.26
N ALA A 106 -19.33 -20.82 5.00
CA ALA A 106 -20.69 -20.49 4.56
C ALA A 106 -21.44 -19.62 5.58
N GLU A 107 -21.41 -20.00 6.86
CA GLU A 107 -22.03 -19.26 7.97
C GLU A 107 -21.41 -17.85 8.12
N LEU A 108 -20.09 -17.75 7.96
CA LEU A 108 -19.41 -16.47 8.02
C LEU A 108 -19.72 -15.57 6.82
N SER A 109 -19.72 -16.11 5.59
CA SER A 109 -20.06 -15.37 4.37
C SER A 109 -21.51 -14.84 4.41
N GLU A 110 -22.45 -15.61 4.95
CA GLU A 110 -23.82 -15.13 5.17
C GLU A 110 -23.85 -13.96 6.16
N THR A 111 -23.19 -14.11 7.30
CA THR A 111 -23.11 -13.07 8.34
C THR A 111 -22.45 -11.79 7.81
N LEU A 112 -21.32 -11.91 7.10
CA LEU A 112 -20.60 -10.77 6.54
C LEU A 112 -21.40 -10.11 5.42
N GLY A 113 -22.07 -10.89 4.57
CA GLY A 113 -22.96 -10.38 3.53
C GLY A 113 -24.14 -9.59 4.09
N ASP A 114 -24.78 -10.08 5.16
CA ASP A 114 -25.89 -9.37 5.82
C ASP A 114 -25.43 -8.08 6.53
N LEU A 115 -24.28 -8.13 7.22
CA LEU A 115 -23.65 -6.94 7.80
C LEU A 115 -23.29 -5.90 6.72
N ALA A 116 -22.69 -6.33 5.61
CA ALA A 116 -22.35 -5.45 4.52
C ALA A 116 -23.60 -4.85 3.86
N GLN A 117 -24.65 -5.64 3.62
CA GLN A 117 -25.93 -5.15 3.11
C GLN A 117 -26.51 -4.06 4.01
N THR A 118 -26.60 -4.35 5.31
CA THR A 118 -27.07 -3.39 6.32
C THR A 118 -26.23 -2.11 6.30
N LEU A 119 -24.91 -2.24 6.16
CA LEU A 119 -24.00 -1.11 6.13
C LEU A 119 -24.23 -0.22 4.90
N PHE A 120 -24.44 -0.82 3.73
CA PHE A 120 -24.73 -0.07 2.49
C PHE A 120 -26.07 0.68 2.57
N GLU A 121 -27.06 0.11 3.25
CA GLU A 121 -28.37 0.75 3.44
C GLU A 121 -28.33 1.89 4.48
N ARG A 122 -27.60 1.68 5.59
CA ARG A 122 -27.68 2.58 6.76
C ARG A 122 -26.50 3.54 6.88
N SER A 123 -25.34 3.15 6.36
CA SER A 123 -24.07 3.88 6.46
C SER A 123 -23.69 4.25 7.90
N ASP A 124 -23.90 3.34 8.85
CA ASP A 124 -23.63 3.60 10.26
C ASP A 124 -22.29 3.00 10.74
N ALA A 125 -21.61 3.74 11.62
CA ALA A 125 -20.28 3.38 12.12
C ALA A 125 -20.26 2.09 12.96
N ILE A 126 -21.39 1.75 13.63
CA ILE A 126 -21.47 0.54 14.46
C ILE A 126 -21.50 -0.70 13.58
N THR A 127 -22.32 -0.72 12.52
CA THR A 127 -22.38 -1.82 11.55
C THR A 127 -21.03 -1.98 10.84
N ALA A 128 -20.35 -0.88 10.48
CA ALA A 128 -18.99 -0.96 9.94
C ALA A 128 -18.01 -1.64 10.92
N ALA A 129 -18.06 -1.25 12.20
CA ALA A 129 -17.26 -1.87 13.25
C ALA A 129 -17.62 -3.35 13.48
N GLN A 130 -18.90 -3.73 13.38
CA GLN A 130 -19.35 -5.12 13.45
C GLN A 130 -18.82 -5.95 12.28
N LEU A 131 -18.87 -5.42 11.05
CA LEU A 131 -18.31 -6.05 9.86
C LEU A 131 -16.81 -6.29 10.02
N MET A 132 -16.07 -5.31 10.53
CA MET A 132 -14.65 -5.45 10.82
C MET A 132 -14.39 -6.50 11.92
N GLU A 133 -15.10 -6.45 13.05
CA GLU A 133 -14.92 -7.42 14.14
C GLU A 133 -15.25 -8.84 13.69
N ALA A 134 -16.30 -9.05 12.90
CA ALA A 134 -16.66 -10.34 12.32
C ALA A 134 -15.57 -10.84 11.35
N SER A 135 -15.08 -9.95 10.48
CA SER A 135 -14.03 -10.24 9.48
C SER A 135 -12.70 -10.69 10.09
N LEU A 136 -12.42 -10.39 11.37
CA LEU A 136 -11.27 -10.95 12.10
C LEU A 136 -11.28 -12.49 12.22
N ARG A 137 -12.39 -13.14 11.87
CA ARG A 137 -12.56 -14.61 11.86
C ARG A 137 -12.59 -15.22 10.45
N SER A 138 -12.42 -14.41 9.40
CA SER A 138 -12.33 -14.92 8.01
C SER A 138 -11.29 -16.03 7.91
N ALA A 139 -11.53 -17.04 7.06
CA ALA A 139 -10.53 -18.03 6.71
C ALA A 139 -9.40 -17.44 5.85
N ASP A 140 -9.69 -16.36 5.12
CA ASP A 140 -8.74 -15.65 4.27
C ASP A 140 -7.83 -14.71 5.08
N GLU A 141 -6.52 -14.84 4.87
CA GLU A 141 -5.53 -14.08 5.62
C GLU A 141 -5.64 -12.57 5.34
N LEU A 142 -5.86 -12.20 4.07
CA LEU A 142 -5.94 -10.81 3.65
C LEU A 142 -7.12 -10.10 4.30
N THR A 143 -8.31 -10.71 4.29
CA THR A 143 -9.51 -10.17 4.95
C THR A 143 -9.28 -9.98 6.45
N ARG A 144 -8.67 -10.97 7.13
CA ARG A 144 -8.32 -10.84 8.56
C ARG A 144 -7.34 -9.69 8.83
N VAL A 145 -6.31 -9.56 8.01
CA VAL A 145 -5.28 -8.52 8.13
C VAL A 145 -5.87 -7.14 7.88
N ALA A 146 -6.65 -6.97 6.82
CA ALA A 146 -7.35 -5.73 6.50
C ALA A 146 -8.33 -5.33 7.61
N ALA A 147 -9.10 -6.28 8.13
CA ALA A 147 -9.97 -6.06 9.28
C ALA A 147 -9.19 -5.63 10.52
N ALA A 148 -8.05 -6.28 10.82
CA ALA A 148 -7.22 -5.92 11.96
C ALA A 148 -6.61 -4.52 11.83
N ALA A 149 -6.19 -4.12 10.63
CA ALA A 149 -5.69 -2.79 10.33
C ALA A 149 -6.79 -1.72 10.46
N ALA A 150 -7.98 -2.00 9.92
CA ALA A 150 -9.12 -1.09 9.95
C ALA A 150 -9.68 -0.89 11.36
N TYR A 151 -9.78 -1.98 12.14
CA TYR A 151 -10.43 -2.01 13.45
C TYR A 151 -9.55 -1.54 14.61
N PHE A 152 -8.26 -1.28 14.36
CA PHE A 152 -7.28 -1.05 15.41
C PHE A 152 -7.66 0.08 16.38
N GLU A 153 -8.00 1.25 15.85
CA GLU A 153 -8.31 2.44 16.66
C GLU A 153 -9.64 2.34 17.43
N LEU A 154 -10.52 1.42 17.01
CA LEU A 154 -11.79 1.14 17.70
C LEU A 154 -11.60 0.08 18.79
N SER A 155 -10.49 -0.65 18.76
CA SER A 155 -10.32 -1.82 19.60
C SER A 155 -9.67 -1.51 20.95
N THR A 156 -10.38 -1.80 22.03
CA THR A 156 -9.80 -1.87 23.39
C THR A 156 -8.93 -3.12 23.60
N ARG A 157 -8.76 -3.99 22.59
CA ARG A 157 -7.96 -5.23 22.65
C ARG A 157 -6.83 -5.25 21.61
N PRO A 158 -5.87 -4.31 21.68
CA PRO A 158 -4.83 -4.15 20.65
C PRO A 158 -3.96 -5.39 20.46
N ARG A 159 -3.71 -6.19 21.53
CA ARG A 159 -2.89 -7.41 21.46
C ARG A 159 -3.39 -8.43 20.43
N ARG A 160 -4.72 -8.64 20.31
CA ARG A 160 -5.28 -9.58 19.33
C ARG A 160 -4.99 -9.11 17.90
N LEU A 161 -5.16 -7.82 17.65
CA LEU A 161 -4.98 -7.23 16.32
C LEU A 161 -3.50 -7.24 15.92
N ILE A 162 -2.60 -6.86 16.84
CA ILE A 162 -1.15 -6.99 16.64
C ILE A 162 -0.78 -8.44 16.30
N ASN A 163 -1.34 -9.43 16.99
CA ASN A 163 -1.07 -10.84 16.69
C ASN A 163 -1.54 -11.26 15.29
N ILE A 164 -2.68 -10.75 14.81
CA ILE A 164 -3.17 -11.02 13.44
C ILE A 164 -2.22 -10.41 12.42
N LEU A 165 -1.86 -9.12 12.58
CA LEU A 165 -0.91 -8.45 11.70
C LEU A 165 0.45 -9.15 11.70
N LEU A 166 0.95 -9.51 12.88
CA LEU A 166 2.20 -10.24 13.06
C LEU A 166 2.18 -11.60 12.34
N ARG A 167 1.06 -12.34 12.37
CA ARG A 167 0.91 -13.58 11.59
C ARG A 167 0.91 -13.29 10.09
N GLY A 168 0.17 -12.27 9.65
CA GLY A 168 0.13 -11.83 8.24
C GLY A 168 1.52 -11.50 7.67
N THR A 169 2.42 -10.91 8.46
CA THR A 169 3.81 -10.67 8.01
C THR A 169 4.60 -11.95 7.66
N ARG A 170 4.09 -13.14 7.99
CA ARG A 170 4.71 -14.45 7.69
C ARG A 170 3.97 -15.21 6.59
N SER A 171 2.95 -14.61 5.96
CA SER A 171 2.24 -15.25 4.86
C SER A 171 3.16 -15.51 3.68
N ALA A 172 2.88 -16.59 2.95
CA ALA A 172 3.50 -16.87 1.67
C ALA A 172 3.03 -15.88 0.60
N ASP A 173 1.79 -15.39 0.72
CA ASP A 173 1.21 -14.35 -0.13
C ASP A 173 1.91 -13.01 0.14
N VAL A 174 2.41 -12.39 -0.92
CA VAL A 174 3.15 -11.12 -0.86
C VAL A 174 2.22 -9.97 -0.46
N LEU A 175 1.02 -9.89 -1.02
CA LEU A 175 0.05 -8.83 -0.75
C LEU A 175 -0.41 -8.87 0.72
N VAL A 176 -0.70 -10.07 1.24
CA VAL A 176 -1.03 -10.27 2.67
C VAL A 176 0.11 -9.76 3.55
N ARG A 177 1.34 -10.16 3.24
CA ARG A 177 2.52 -9.79 4.01
C ARG A 177 2.78 -8.29 3.98
N ASP A 178 2.60 -7.63 2.84
CA ASP A 178 2.85 -6.20 2.67
C ASP A 178 1.78 -5.37 3.40
N VAL A 179 0.49 -5.69 3.24
CA VAL A 179 -0.60 -5.03 3.99
C VAL A 179 -0.39 -5.21 5.48
N ALA A 180 -0.02 -6.42 5.93
CA ALA A 180 0.21 -6.71 7.34
C ALA A 180 1.42 -5.98 7.92
N ALA A 181 2.55 -5.94 7.19
CA ALA A 181 3.77 -5.29 7.64
C ALA A 181 3.59 -3.77 7.73
N THR A 182 2.94 -3.18 6.72
CA THR A 182 2.60 -1.75 6.70
C THR A 182 1.67 -1.39 7.86
N ALA A 183 0.57 -2.12 8.05
CA ALA A 183 -0.34 -1.89 9.17
C ALA A 183 0.33 -2.11 10.53
N LEU A 184 1.20 -3.11 10.67
CA LEU A 184 1.95 -3.34 11.91
C LEU A 184 2.93 -2.19 12.19
N ALA A 185 3.59 -1.66 11.16
CA ALA A 185 4.55 -0.57 11.30
C ALA A 185 3.90 0.72 11.82
N ARG A 186 2.61 0.96 11.49
CA ARG A 186 1.82 2.09 12.03
C ARG A 186 1.62 2.03 13.54
N VAL A 187 1.47 0.83 14.11
CA VAL A 187 1.04 0.65 15.50
C VAL A 187 2.13 0.11 16.42
N ALA A 188 3.15 -0.53 15.84
CA ALA A 188 4.27 -1.15 16.54
C ALA A 188 5.53 -1.11 15.66
N GLN A 189 5.94 0.10 15.26
CA GLN A 189 7.09 0.33 14.37
C GLN A 189 8.37 -0.40 14.81
N GLU A 190 8.64 -0.42 16.11
CA GLU A 190 9.81 -1.06 16.72
C GLU A 190 9.63 -2.55 16.99
N HIS A 191 8.64 -3.20 16.37
CA HIS A 191 8.45 -4.63 16.55
C HIS A 191 9.61 -5.41 15.90
N ALA A 192 10.18 -6.38 16.63
CA ALA A 192 11.36 -7.14 16.19
C ALA A 192 11.17 -7.85 14.84
N ARG A 193 9.93 -8.22 14.49
CA ARG A 193 9.59 -8.79 13.18
C ARG A 193 9.91 -7.83 12.02
N LEU A 194 9.56 -6.55 12.15
CA LEU A 194 9.76 -5.54 11.11
C LEU A 194 11.26 -5.29 10.91
N ARG A 195 12.03 -5.21 12.00
CA ARG A 195 13.50 -5.15 11.95
C ARG A 195 14.15 -6.33 11.25
N ARG A 196 13.52 -7.51 11.25
CA ARG A 196 14.02 -8.68 10.49
C ARG A 196 13.71 -8.55 8.99
N MET A 197 12.61 -7.91 8.62
CA MET A 197 12.23 -7.71 7.21
C MET A 197 13.11 -6.68 6.50
N THR A 198 13.69 -5.75 7.24
CA THR A 198 14.65 -4.77 6.71
C THR A 198 16.09 -5.30 6.59
N ARG A 199 16.34 -6.56 6.97
CA ARG A 199 17.67 -7.16 6.83
C ARG A 199 18.00 -7.38 5.36
N ALA A 200 19.24 -7.07 5.00
CA ALA A 200 19.74 -7.26 3.66
C ALA A 200 20.00 -8.76 3.40
N ASN A 201 19.45 -9.30 2.31
CA ASN A 201 19.89 -10.54 1.69
C ASN A 201 20.46 -10.14 0.33
N ILE A 202 21.73 -9.74 0.32
CA ILE A 202 22.37 -9.15 -0.86
C ILE A 202 22.87 -10.28 -1.76
N VAL A 203 22.30 -10.37 -2.96
CA VAL A 203 22.87 -11.18 -4.04
C VAL A 203 24.05 -10.42 -4.64
N ARG A 204 25.21 -11.09 -4.70
CA ARG A 204 26.40 -10.59 -5.40
C ARG A 204 26.25 -10.87 -6.89
N SER A 205 26.47 -9.85 -7.71
CA SER A 205 26.37 -9.84 -9.17
C SER A 205 27.75 -9.58 -9.79
N ALA A 206 28.08 -10.20 -10.92
CA ALA A 206 29.28 -9.86 -11.70
C ALA A 206 28.99 -8.79 -12.79
N GLY A 207 27.85 -8.09 -12.69
CA GLY A 207 27.36 -7.16 -13.70
C GLY A 207 28.22 -5.91 -13.88
N GLU A 208 28.17 -5.36 -15.10
CA GLU A 208 28.92 -4.17 -15.49
C GLU A 208 28.40 -2.89 -14.80
N ALA A 209 29.31 -1.93 -14.63
CA ALA A 209 28.97 -0.55 -14.30
C ALA A 209 28.47 0.16 -15.58
N SER A 210 27.19 0.54 -15.59
CA SER A 210 26.60 1.46 -16.57
C SER A 210 25.59 2.35 -15.83
N HIS A 211 25.42 3.59 -16.30
CA HIS A 211 25.60 4.78 -15.45
C HIS A 211 24.46 5.82 -15.45
N SER A 212 23.27 5.52 -15.98
CA SER A 212 22.22 6.54 -16.12
C SER A 212 20.81 6.14 -15.68
N ALA A 213 20.61 4.94 -15.13
CA ALA A 213 19.39 4.60 -14.41
C ALA A 213 19.63 3.76 -13.15
N LEU A 214 18.78 3.92 -12.13
CA LEU A 214 18.82 3.14 -10.90
C LEU A 214 17.41 2.74 -10.45
N LEU A 215 17.26 1.50 -9.98
CA LEU A 215 16.04 0.99 -9.35
C LEU A 215 16.19 0.96 -7.82
N VAL A 216 15.25 1.59 -7.12
CA VAL A 216 15.21 1.72 -5.66
C VAL A 216 14.00 0.98 -5.09
N HIS A 217 14.27 0.03 -4.20
CA HIS A 217 13.24 -0.79 -3.57
C HIS A 217 12.38 -0.04 -2.54
N GLY A 218 11.21 -0.59 -2.22
CA GLY A 218 10.30 -0.08 -1.19
C GLY A 218 10.64 -0.52 0.23
N THR A 219 9.79 -0.13 1.18
CA THR A 219 9.86 -0.58 2.58
C THR A 219 9.81 -2.12 2.65
N PHE A 220 10.62 -2.72 3.53
CA PHE A 220 10.73 -4.17 3.71
C PHE A 220 11.19 -4.99 2.48
N ALA A 221 11.45 -4.35 1.34
CA ALA A 221 11.85 -5.03 0.11
C ALA A 221 13.37 -5.14 -0.07
N ARG A 222 14.18 -4.65 0.88
CA ARG A 222 15.66 -4.65 0.77
C ARG A 222 16.23 -6.03 0.44
N GLY A 223 15.68 -7.09 1.03
CA GLY A 223 16.11 -8.48 0.76
C GLY A 223 15.38 -9.17 -0.39
N HIS A 224 14.46 -8.50 -1.10
CA HIS A 224 13.69 -9.11 -2.19
C HIS A 224 14.52 -9.16 -3.46
N GLU A 225 14.34 -10.22 -4.26
CA GLU A 225 15.13 -10.47 -5.46
C GLU A 225 14.77 -9.52 -6.62
N TRP A 226 13.48 -9.22 -6.83
CA TRP A 226 12.95 -8.58 -8.04
C TRP A 226 13.69 -7.29 -8.47
N TRP A 227 14.19 -6.50 -7.52
CA TRP A 227 14.86 -5.22 -7.79
C TRP A 227 16.39 -5.32 -7.86
N GLN A 228 16.97 -6.39 -7.32
CA GLN A 228 18.41 -6.56 -7.29
C GLN A 228 18.93 -6.86 -8.71
N PRO A 229 20.20 -6.56 -9.02
CA PRO A 229 20.80 -6.94 -10.29
C PRO A 229 20.62 -8.43 -10.59
N GLY A 230 20.08 -8.73 -11.78
CA GLY A 230 19.72 -10.10 -12.19
C GLY A 230 18.33 -10.56 -11.73
N GLY A 231 17.68 -9.85 -10.81
CA GLY A 231 16.31 -10.10 -10.37
C GLY A 231 15.28 -9.87 -11.48
N SER A 232 14.09 -10.45 -11.30
CA SER A 232 13.07 -10.52 -12.37
C SER A 232 12.70 -9.17 -13.00
N PHE A 233 12.45 -8.14 -12.18
CA PHE A 233 12.08 -6.82 -12.68
C PHE A 233 13.28 -5.97 -13.09
N HIS A 234 14.40 -6.07 -12.37
CA HIS A 234 15.66 -5.47 -12.75
C HIS A 234 16.10 -5.92 -14.15
N SER A 235 16.14 -7.24 -14.39
CA SER A 235 16.51 -7.84 -15.67
C SER A 235 15.56 -7.42 -16.79
N TYR A 236 14.26 -7.30 -16.50
CA TYR A 236 13.27 -6.82 -17.44
C TYR A 236 13.53 -5.36 -17.84
N LEU A 237 13.70 -4.46 -16.85
CA LEU A 237 14.02 -3.06 -17.10
C LEU A 237 15.31 -2.95 -17.92
N LYS A 238 16.36 -3.67 -17.53
CA LYS A 238 17.65 -3.64 -18.23
C LYS A 238 17.52 -4.09 -19.68
N SER A 239 16.75 -5.14 -19.96
CA SER A 239 16.69 -5.72 -21.30
C SER A 239 15.72 -5.00 -22.25
N ASN A 240 14.69 -4.33 -21.71
CA ASN A 240 13.56 -3.85 -22.53
C ASN A 240 13.28 -2.36 -22.40
N VAL A 241 13.82 -1.69 -21.38
CA VAL A 241 13.44 -0.29 -21.05
C VAL A 241 14.68 0.60 -20.96
N ARG A 242 15.70 0.17 -20.21
CA ARG A 242 16.92 0.92 -19.89
C ARG A 242 18.13 0.01 -19.86
N SER A 243 18.77 -0.19 -21.02
CA SER A 243 19.99 -1.00 -21.16
C SER A 243 21.16 -0.53 -20.29
N ASP A 244 21.10 0.73 -19.86
CA ASP A 244 22.03 1.44 -18.97
C ASP A 244 21.65 1.37 -17.48
N LEU A 245 20.71 0.48 -17.08
CA LEU A 245 20.34 0.29 -15.68
C LEU A 245 21.51 -0.25 -14.83
N TYR A 246 21.79 0.44 -13.72
CA TYR A 246 22.87 0.12 -12.80
C TYR A 246 22.79 -1.33 -12.30
N SER A 247 23.87 -2.09 -12.45
CA SER A 247 23.92 -3.53 -12.13
C SER A 247 25.12 -4.00 -11.30
N ALA A 248 26.01 -3.08 -10.92
CA ALA A 248 27.20 -3.40 -10.14
C ALA A 248 26.88 -3.71 -8.67
N ASN A 249 27.85 -4.30 -7.97
CA ASN A 249 27.70 -4.79 -6.59
C ASN A 249 27.51 -3.70 -5.54
N ASP A 250 28.02 -2.52 -5.81
CA ASP A 250 27.96 -1.32 -4.98
C ASP A 250 26.69 -0.50 -5.25
N ARG A 251 25.68 -1.08 -5.91
CA ARG A 251 24.38 -0.43 -6.13
C ARG A 251 23.85 0.22 -4.85
N PHE A 252 23.16 1.33 -5.02
CA PHE A 252 22.47 1.95 -3.91
C PHE A 252 21.37 1.03 -3.35
N ASP A 253 21.34 0.92 -2.03
CA ASP A 253 20.23 0.39 -1.27
C ASP A 253 20.01 1.25 -0.02
N TRP A 254 18.81 1.18 0.56
CA TRP A 254 18.51 1.86 1.81
C TRP A 254 17.96 0.86 2.83
N SER A 255 17.78 1.29 4.07
CA SER A 255 17.34 0.39 5.14
C SER A 255 16.00 -0.31 4.86
N GLY A 256 15.14 0.27 4.01
CA GLY A 256 13.77 -0.19 3.82
C GLY A 256 12.91 0.01 5.07
N GLY A 257 13.33 0.88 6.00
CA GLY A 257 12.60 1.20 7.21
C GLY A 257 11.31 2.00 6.91
N TYR A 258 10.30 1.83 7.76
CA TYR A 258 8.99 2.48 7.57
C TYR A 258 8.97 3.96 8.02
N SER A 259 9.91 4.40 8.85
CA SER A 259 9.89 5.74 9.44
C SER A 259 10.35 6.83 8.47
N ASP A 260 9.99 8.08 8.75
CA ASP A 260 10.47 9.22 7.97
C ASP A 260 11.97 9.40 8.08
N ALA A 261 12.52 9.22 9.29
CA ALA A 261 13.95 9.26 9.51
C ALA A 261 14.70 8.24 8.65
N ALA A 262 14.13 7.03 8.45
CA ALA A 262 14.73 6.03 7.57
C ALA A 262 14.71 6.45 6.10
N ARG A 263 13.64 7.11 5.64
CA ARG A 263 13.53 7.65 4.27
C ARG A 263 14.44 8.84 4.05
N ASP A 264 14.52 9.77 5.00
CA ASP A 264 15.40 10.94 4.91
C ASP A 264 16.87 10.54 4.90
N LEU A 265 17.27 9.56 5.72
CA LEU A 265 18.61 9.00 5.69
C LEU A 265 18.88 8.35 4.32
N GLY A 266 17.98 7.49 3.84
CA GLY A 266 18.11 6.87 2.52
C GLY A 266 18.22 7.90 1.39
N ALA A 267 17.49 9.02 1.46
CA ALA A 267 17.53 10.06 0.46
C ALA A 267 18.86 10.83 0.44
N ARG A 268 19.45 11.08 1.61
CA ARG A 268 20.79 11.67 1.74
C ARG A 268 21.87 10.69 1.25
N ASP A 269 21.76 9.43 1.63
CA ASP A 269 22.68 8.37 1.20
C ASP A 269 22.62 8.19 -0.31
N LEU A 270 21.43 8.25 -0.94
CA LEU A 270 21.27 8.18 -2.39
C LEU A 270 21.99 9.33 -3.10
N ARG A 271 21.83 10.56 -2.58
CA ARG A 271 22.56 11.72 -3.11
C ARG A 271 24.07 11.48 -3.05
N THR A 272 24.60 11.12 -1.87
CA THR A 272 26.04 10.88 -1.68
C THR A 272 26.54 9.73 -2.56
N TRP A 273 25.74 8.69 -2.72
CA TRP A 273 26.05 7.57 -3.61
C TRP A 273 26.17 8.05 -5.06
N ALA A 274 25.18 8.79 -5.57
CA ALA A 274 25.21 9.30 -6.94
C ALA A 274 26.39 10.26 -7.19
N GLU A 275 26.72 11.12 -6.23
CA GLU A 275 27.91 12.00 -6.30
C GLU A 275 29.21 11.20 -6.38
N ARG A 276 29.38 10.17 -5.53
CA ARG A 276 30.60 9.33 -5.53
C ARG A 276 30.80 8.53 -6.81
N HIS A 277 29.72 8.19 -7.50
CA HIS A 277 29.75 7.42 -8.74
C HIS A 277 29.72 8.32 -9.99
N ASN A 278 29.71 9.65 -9.83
CA ASN A 278 29.55 10.62 -10.93
C ASN A 278 28.28 10.41 -11.77
N LEU A 279 27.16 10.06 -11.12
CA LEU A 279 25.88 9.73 -11.78
C LEU A 279 24.82 10.83 -11.60
N LEU A 280 25.25 12.09 -11.47
CA LEU A 280 24.29 13.20 -11.42
C LEU A 280 23.50 13.26 -12.74
N GLY A 281 22.18 13.38 -12.63
CA GLY A 281 21.27 13.33 -13.78
C GLY A 281 20.78 11.93 -14.14
N LEU A 282 21.08 10.89 -13.35
CA LEU A 282 20.51 9.56 -13.56
C LEU A 282 18.97 9.56 -13.44
N ASP A 283 18.33 8.66 -14.16
CA ASP A 283 16.91 8.36 -14.03
C ASP A 283 16.68 7.38 -12.88
N LEU A 284 15.60 7.59 -12.14
CA LEU A 284 15.35 6.89 -10.89
C LEU A 284 13.98 6.20 -10.94
N PHE A 285 13.98 4.89 -10.79
CA PHE A 285 12.78 4.09 -10.60
C PHE A 285 12.64 3.81 -9.10
N GLY A 286 11.54 4.20 -8.49
CA GLY A 286 11.31 4.00 -7.06
C GLY A 286 10.00 3.27 -6.82
N HIS A 287 10.03 2.15 -6.10
CA HIS A 287 8.82 1.43 -5.70
C HIS A 287 8.36 1.81 -4.30
N SER A 288 7.05 2.02 -4.11
CA SER A 288 6.44 2.31 -2.81
C SER A 288 7.14 3.48 -2.11
N HIS A 289 7.53 3.36 -0.84
CA HIS A 289 8.33 4.39 -0.18
C HIS A 289 9.75 4.61 -0.74
N GLY A 290 10.27 3.72 -1.59
CA GLY A 290 11.47 3.98 -2.40
C GLY A 290 11.25 5.14 -3.38
N ALA A 291 10.01 5.33 -3.85
CA ALA A 291 9.62 6.52 -4.61
C ALA A 291 9.72 7.80 -3.75
N ASN A 292 9.34 7.74 -2.47
CA ASN A 292 9.52 8.88 -1.57
C ASN A 292 11.01 9.17 -1.29
N VAL A 293 11.86 8.15 -1.21
CA VAL A 293 13.32 8.31 -1.08
C VAL A 293 13.90 9.08 -2.27
N ILE A 294 13.56 8.67 -3.50
CA ILE A 294 14.09 9.35 -4.70
C ILE A 294 13.55 10.78 -4.83
N MET A 295 12.28 11.02 -4.50
CA MET A 295 11.74 12.39 -4.45
C MET A 295 12.46 13.24 -3.40
N GLN A 296 12.66 12.74 -2.18
CA GLN A 296 13.38 13.46 -1.12
C GLN A 296 14.85 13.71 -1.48
N SER A 297 15.51 12.82 -2.21
CA SER A 297 16.90 13.06 -2.60
C SER A 297 17.06 14.32 -3.45
N THR A 298 16.05 14.65 -4.27
CA THR A 298 16.04 15.91 -5.03
C THR A 298 15.91 17.13 -4.13
N LYS A 299 15.09 17.06 -3.07
CA LYS A 299 15.01 18.10 -2.02
C LYS A 299 16.32 18.26 -1.27
N PHE A 300 17.08 17.17 -1.12
CA PHE A 300 18.44 17.21 -0.58
C PHE A 300 19.50 17.59 -1.61
N GLY A 301 19.13 17.99 -2.83
CA GLY A 301 20.04 18.59 -3.80
C GLY A 301 20.49 17.67 -4.94
N LEU A 302 20.08 16.40 -4.96
CA LEU A 302 20.36 15.51 -6.10
C LEU A 302 19.69 16.07 -7.36
N ARG A 303 20.46 16.23 -8.43
CA ARG A 303 19.91 16.40 -9.79
C ARG A 303 19.68 15.02 -10.37
N ALA A 304 18.44 14.74 -10.77
CA ALA A 304 18.03 13.51 -11.43
C ALA A 304 17.46 13.84 -12.81
N GLY A 305 17.41 12.86 -13.71
CA GLY A 305 16.63 12.97 -14.93
C GLY A 305 15.16 12.69 -14.64
N ALA A 306 14.62 11.61 -15.18
CA ALA A 306 13.26 11.15 -14.94
C ALA A 306 13.12 10.45 -13.58
N LEU A 307 12.01 10.72 -12.88
CA LEU A 307 11.58 9.94 -11.71
C LEU A 307 10.37 9.08 -12.10
N VAL A 308 10.50 7.77 -12.01
CA VAL A 308 9.42 6.80 -12.26
C VAL A 308 8.97 6.22 -10.91
N LEU A 309 7.77 6.59 -10.48
CA LEU A 309 7.19 6.27 -9.18
C LEU A 309 6.25 5.07 -9.33
N LEU A 310 6.60 3.92 -8.78
CA LEU A 310 5.82 2.68 -8.87
C LEU A 310 5.03 2.47 -7.57
N SER A 311 3.70 2.47 -7.64
CA SER A 311 2.79 2.32 -6.49
C SER A 311 3.16 3.24 -5.31
N CYS A 312 3.47 4.52 -5.58
CA CYS A 312 3.93 5.45 -4.57
C CYS A 312 2.79 5.93 -3.65
N PRO A 313 2.89 5.76 -2.32
CA PRO A 313 1.96 6.38 -1.39
C PRO A 313 2.15 7.89 -1.36
N VAL A 314 1.03 8.63 -1.44
CA VAL A 314 1.05 10.10 -1.48
C VAL A 314 0.90 10.67 -0.06
N HIS A 315 1.94 11.36 0.41
CA HIS A 315 1.91 12.10 1.68
C HIS A 315 2.27 13.56 1.44
N VAL A 316 1.30 14.42 1.21
CA VAL A 316 1.53 15.87 1.00
C VAL A 316 1.45 16.63 2.34
N PRO A 317 2.27 17.68 2.52
CA PRO A 317 3.35 18.14 1.62
C PRO A 317 4.68 17.40 1.78
N LYS A 318 4.68 16.33 2.57
CA LYS A 318 5.89 15.68 3.07
C LYS A 318 6.81 15.16 1.97
N TYR A 319 6.23 14.55 0.93
CA TYR A 319 6.99 13.94 -0.16
C TYR A 319 6.51 14.47 -1.50
N LEU A 320 7.29 15.40 -2.05
CA LEU A 320 7.23 15.85 -3.44
C LEU A 320 8.66 16.07 -3.92
N PRO A 321 8.97 15.87 -5.21
CA PRO A 321 10.29 16.18 -5.72
C PRO A 321 10.53 17.69 -5.74
N ASP A 322 11.79 18.08 -5.77
CA ASP A 322 12.18 19.40 -6.28
C ASP A 322 12.09 19.34 -7.81
N PHE A 323 10.98 19.85 -8.35
CA PHE A 323 10.71 19.84 -9.80
C PHE A 323 11.75 20.63 -10.61
N THR A 324 12.58 21.48 -9.98
CA THR A 324 13.69 22.17 -10.66
C THR A 324 14.93 21.29 -10.84
N ARG A 325 14.93 20.10 -10.24
CA ARG A 325 16.05 19.15 -10.21
C ARG A 325 15.72 17.80 -10.85
N THR A 326 14.57 17.71 -11.53
CA THR A 326 14.15 16.55 -12.32
C THR A 326 13.64 17.03 -13.66
N THR A 327 13.81 16.22 -14.71
CA THR A 327 13.35 16.54 -16.05
C THR A 327 11.89 16.12 -16.26
N LYS A 328 11.45 15.03 -15.63
CA LYS A 328 10.12 14.46 -15.77
C LYS A 328 9.77 13.61 -14.55
N VAL A 329 8.51 13.58 -14.16
CA VAL A 329 8.01 12.68 -13.12
C VAL A 329 6.83 11.90 -13.69
N VAL A 330 6.93 10.57 -13.64
CA VAL A 330 5.89 9.63 -14.07
C VAL A 330 5.51 8.77 -12.88
N SER A 331 4.21 8.61 -12.64
CA SER A 331 3.70 7.68 -11.63
C SER A 331 2.94 6.56 -12.32
N ILE A 332 3.28 5.31 -12.00
CA ILE A 332 2.60 4.10 -12.45
C ILE A 332 2.00 3.42 -11.22
N ARG A 333 0.68 3.17 -11.23
CA ARG A 333 0.00 2.53 -10.09
C ARG A 333 -1.20 1.70 -10.51
N VAL A 334 -1.88 1.11 -9.53
CA VAL A 334 -3.14 0.37 -9.66
C VAL A 334 -4.30 1.13 -9.01
N HIS A 335 -5.53 0.71 -9.28
CA HIS A 335 -6.72 1.21 -8.61
C HIS A 335 -6.77 0.71 -7.15
N LEU A 336 -7.03 1.60 -6.19
CA LEU A 336 -7.21 1.29 -4.76
C LEU A 336 -6.16 0.33 -4.16
N ASP A 337 -4.88 0.64 -4.32
CA ASP A 337 -3.76 -0.15 -3.79
C ASP A 337 -3.90 -0.40 -2.27
N LEU A 338 -4.02 -1.67 -1.88
CA LEU A 338 -4.28 -2.05 -0.48
C LEU A 338 -3.14 -1.71 0.46
N VAL A 339 -1.89 -1.73 -0.04
CA VAL A 339 -0.74 -1.39 0.78
C VAL A 339 -0.71 0.12 1.02
N ILE A 340 -1.05 0.94 0.03
CA ILE A 340 -1.20 2.39 0.22
C ILE A 340 -2.39 2.71 1.16
N LEU A 341 -3.51 1.98 1.04
CA LEU A 341 -4.64 2.13 1.97
C LEU A 341 -4.23 1.79 3.42
N ALA A 342 -3.44 0.73 3.62
CA ALA A 342 -2.90 0.36 4.92
C ALA A 342 -1.86 1.36 5.45
N ASP A 343 -1.09 1.98 4.56
CA ASP A 343 -0.15 3.08 4.87
C ASP A 343 -0.86 4.38 5.25
N ARG A 344 -2.15 4.50 4.89
CA ARG A 344 -2.99 5.69 5.05
C ARG A 344 -2.58 6.87 4.15
N GLY A 345 -1.73 6.62 3.15
CA GLY A 345 -1.39 7.60 2.11
C GLY A 345 -2.56 7.88 1.15
N GLY A 346 -2.45 8.96 0.39
CA GLY A 346 -3.32 9.21 -0.75
C GLY A 346 -3.02 8.25 -1.89
N GLN A 347 -4.06 7.92 -2.66
CA GLN A 347 -4.01 6.92 -3.72
C GLN A 347 -3.49 7.45 -5.05
N ARG A 348 -3.54 8.77 -5.30
CA ARG A 348 -3.08 9.39 -6.56
C ARG A 348 -2.47 10.77 -6.35
N PHE A 349 -1.51 11.11 -7.21
CA PHE A 349 -1.06 12.50 -7.36
C PHE A 349 -2.03 13.24 -8.30
N ARG A 350 -2.27 14.53 -8.02
CA ARG A 350 -2.93 15.48 -8.94
C ARG A 350 -2.05 16.67 -9.29
N HIS A 351 -0.74 16.52 -9.13
CA HIS A 351 0.20 17.59 -9.40
C HIS A 351 0.43 17.70 -10.92
N PRO A 352 0.34 18.91 -11.53
CA PRO A 352 0.44 19.06 -12.99
C PRO A 352 1.79 18.66 -13.59
N GLN A 353 2.85 18.61 -12.76
CA GLN A 353 4.19 18.17 -13.16
C GLN A 353 4.42 16.66 -12.96
N ILE A 354 3.41 15.89 -12.57
CA ILE A 354 3.47 14.43 -12.43
C ILE A 354 2.53 13.83 -13.46
N ASN A 355 3.07 13.04 -14.39
CA ASN A 355 2.27 12.25 -15.32
C ASN A 355 1.73 10.99 -14.60
N GLU A 356 0.47 11.04 -14.20
CA GLU A 356 -0.19 9.99 -13.44
C GLU A 356 -0.80 8.93 -14.38
N ASN A 357 -0.34 7.68 -14.30
CA ASN A 357 -0.84 6.55 -15.08
C ASN A 357 -1.39 5.46 -14.14
N VAL A 358 -2.63 5.06 -14.38
CA VAL A 358 -3.32 4.03 -13.60
C VAL A 358 -3.55 2.81 -14.49
N LEU A 359 -2.94 1.70 -14.13
CA LEU A 359 -3.11 0.43 -14.80
C LEU A 359 -4.51 -0.12 -14.51
N PRO A 360 -5.17 -0.82 -15.46
CA PRO A 360 -6.50 -1.41 -15.27
C PRO A 360 -6.45 -2.69 -14.43
N ILE A 361 -5.78 -2.60 -13.28
CA ILE A 361 -5.58 -3.61 -12.25
C ILE A 361 -6.01 -2.98 -10.94
N TRP A 362 -6.66 -3.76 -10.09
CA TRP A 362 -7.13 -3.34 -8.79
C TRP A 362 -6.28 -3.96 -7.67
N PHE A 363 -6.12 -3.21 -6.59
CA PHE A 363 -5.70 -3.64 -5.25
C PHE A 363 -4.24 -4.07 -5.06
N ASP A 364 -3.60 -4.66 -6.08
CA ASP A 364 -2.29 -5.32 -5.95
C ASP A 364 -1.10 -4.35 -6.07
N HIS A 365 -0.38 -4.18 -4.95
CA HIS A 365 0.76 -3.28 -4.84
C HIS A 365 1.93 -3.66 -5.77
N GLY A 366 2.19 -4.96 -5.91
CA GLY A 366 3.35 -5.50 -6.64
C GLY A 366 3.15 -5.54 -8.16
N ALA A 367 1.94 -5.31 -8.65
CA ALA A 367 1.66 -5.25 -10.08
C ALA A 367 2.50 -4.20 -10.81
N SER A 368 2.79 -3.06 -10.17
CA SER A 368 3.58 -1.96 -10.77
C SER A 368 5.04 -2.32 -11.04
N HIS A 369 5.55 -3.42 -10.49
CA HIS A 369 6.90 -3.93 -10.75
C HIS A 369 6.89 -5.38 -11.32
N ASN A 370 5.76 -5.82 -11.89
CA ASN A 370 5.68 -7.12 -12.54
C ASN A 370 6.03 -7.00 -14.04
N PRO A 371 7.06 -7.71 -14.54
CA PRO A 371 7.43 -7.69 -15.96
C PRO A 371 6.31 -8.04 -16.95
N GLN A 372 5.42 -8.96 -16.57
CA GLN A 372 4.29 -9.35 -17.42
C GLN A 372 3.27 -8.21 -17.51
N VAL A 373 2.97 -7.55 -16.39
CA VAL A 373 2.07 -6.38 -16.37
C VAL A 373 2.62 -5.27 -17.25
N TRP A 374 3.93 -5.00 -17.20
CA TRP A 374 4.54 -3.99 -18.06
C TRP A 374 4.44 -4.32 -19.55
N ARG A 375 4.53 -5.60 -19.93
CA ARG A 375 4.33 -6.07 -21.30
C ARG A 375 2.87 -5.97 -21.73
N ASP A 376 1.95 -6.45 -20.90
CA ASP A 376 0.52 -6.51 -21.20
C ASP A 376 -0.11 -5.11 -21.34
N HIS A 377 0.45 -4.12 -20.64
CA HIS A 377 -0.08 -2.75 -20.60
C HIS A 377 0.83 -1.72 -21.28
N ASN A 378 1.89 -2.16 -21.96
CA ASN A 378 2.82 -1.29 -22.69
C ASN A 378 3.33 -0.11 -21.85
N VAL A 379 3.71 -0.40 -20.60
CA VAL A 379 4.18 0.63 -19.66
C VAL A 379 5.39 1.43 -20.15
N PRO A 380 6.35 0.88 -20.92
CA PRO A 380 7.46 1.67 -21.47
C PRO A 380 7.02 2.92 -22.26
N ASP A 381 5.90 2.87 -22.97
CA ASP A 381 5.39 4.02 -23.76
C ASP A 381 4.81 5.13 -22.87
N MET A 382 4.61 4.87 -21.57
CA MET A 382 4.13 5.86 -20.59
C MET A 382 5.27 6.68 -19.97
N LEU A 383 6.53 6.22 -20.12
CA LEU A 383 7.70 6.73 -19.40
C LEU A 383 8.26 8.04 -19.94
#